data_AF-X1HJ97-F1
#
_entry.id   AF-X1HJ97-F1
#
_cell.length_a   1.000
_cell.length_b   1.000
_cell.length_c   1.000
_cell.angle_alpha   90.00
_cell.angle_beta   90.00
_cell.angle_gamma   90.00
#
_symmetry.space_group_name_H-M   'P 1'
#
loop_
_entity.id
_entity.type
_entity.pdbx_description
1 polymer ?
#
loop_
_entity_poly.entity_id
_entity_poly.type
_entity_poly.pdbx_seq_one_letter_code
_entity_poly.pdbx_strand_id
1 'polypeptide(L)'
;MDLLSNSGDGKPLNLFQGSFSDTINIIKLHGSIDTYRYSVAIEKGSIVNPTGEYLYFKTLDYDEKQMPIRYDPETGEVVQRFHWDIDPQFITGTRKEEIITQPGMYKILFEECEKRIMNCKAILIIGYSFGDKHVNEIIQKTINNSKKLTKIININPSKALPIEIKKKISN
;
A
#
# COMPACT_ATOMS: atom_id res chain seq x y z
N MET A 1 14.99 -8.19 0.04
CA MET A 1 15.87 -7.57 1.06
C MET A 1 15.12 -7.85 2.34
N ASP A 2 15.37 -9.03 2.88
CA ASP A 2 14.39 -9.70 3.74
C ASP A 2 14.79 -9.44 5.18
N LEU A 3 14.06 -8.52 5.80
CA LEU A 3 14.20 -8.15 7.20
C LEU A 3 13.48 -9.22 8.01
N LEU A 4 14.26 -10.00 8.76
CA LEU A 4 13.75 -11.12 9.53
C LEU A 4 13.12 -10.58 10.82
N SER A 5 11.83 -10.85 11.02
CA SER A 5 11.19 -10.86 12.33
C SER A 5 10.52 -12.20 12.52
N ASN A 6 10.74 -12.89 13.65
CA ASN A 6 10.25 -14.27 13.80
C ASN A 6 8.75 -14.30 14.14
N SER A 7 7.97 -15.05 13.36
CA SER A 7 6.62 -15.51 13.67
C SER A 7 6.61 -16.51 14.84
N GLY A 8 5.43 -16.87 15.35
CA GLY A 8 5.27 -17.89 16.40
C GLY A 8 5.88 -19.27 16.07
N ASP A 9 6.14 -19.55 14.78
CA ASP A 9 6.83 -20.75 14.26
C ASP A 9 8.31 -20.50 13.86
N GLY A 10 8.88 -19.34 14.18
CA GLY A 10 10.29 -19.01 13.99
C GLY A 10 10.67 -18.57 12.56
N LYS A 11 9.70 -18.26 11.69
CA LYS A 11 9.95 -17.81 10.31
C LYS A 11 9.96 -16.28 10.21
N PRO A 12 10.71 -15.70 9.27
CA PRO A 12 10.66 -14.26 9.04
C PRO A 12 9.28 -13.77 8.55
N LEU A 13 8.81 -12.63 9.07
CA LEU A 13 7.59 -11.97 8.60
C LEU A 13 7.83 -11.30 7.26
N ASN A 14 6.83 -11.42 6.38
CA ASN A 14 6.85 -10.77 5.09
C ASN A 14 6.58 -9.27 5.25
N LEU A 15 7.63 -8.46 5.08
CA LEU A 15 7.51 -7.02 5.06
C LEU A 15 7.01 -6.51 3.71
N PHE A 16 6.30 -5.39 3.74
CA PHE A 16 6.03 -4.61 2.54
C PHE A 16 7.32 -3.97 2.04
N GLN A 17 7.78 -4.42 0.87
CA GLN A 17 9.02 -3.95 0.23
C GLN A 17 8.77 -2.87 -0.82
N GLY A 18 7.52 -2.55 -1.15
CA GLY A 18 7.18 -1.68 -2.28
C GLY A 18 7.62 -2.21 -3.65
N SER A 19 7.94 -3.51 -3.75
CA SER A 19 8.23 -4.19 -5.01
C SER A 19 6.95 -4.73 -5.63
N PHE A 20 6.80 -4.53 -6.94
CA PHE A 20 5.62 -4.95 -7.70
C PHE A 20 6.01 -5.70 -8.98
N SER A 21 7.05 -6.54 -8.88
CA SER A 21 7.66 -7.28 -10.00
C SER A 21 6.84 -8.46 -10.49
N ASP A 22 5.84 -8.90 -9.73
CA ASP A 22 5.06 -10.08 -10.07
C ASP A 22 4.23 -9.88 -11.34
N THR A 23 3.93 -10.99 -12.03
CA THR A 23 3.10 -10.95 -13.25
C THR A 23 1.69 -10.41 -12.97
N ILE A 24 1.15 -10.73 -11.79
CA ILE A 24 -0.17 -10.27 -11.33
C ILE A 24 0.03 -9.56 -10.00
N ASN A 25 -0.46 -8.32 -9.90
CA ASN A 25 -0.44 -7.56 -8.65
C ASN A 25 -1.87 -7.11 -8.32
N ILE A 26 -2.30 -7.34 -7.08
CA ILE A 26 -3.58 -6.86 -6.57
C ILE A 26 -3.29 -5.74 -5.57
N ILE A 27 -3.70 -4.51 -5.92
CA ILE A 27 -3.51 -3.33 -5.08
C ILE A 27 -4.85 -2.98 -4.44
N LYS A 28 -4.89 -2.97 -3.10
CA LYS A 28 -6.06 -2.56 -2.30
C LYS A 28 -5.79 -1.19 -1.70
N LEU A 29 -6.64 -0.20 -2.02
CA LEU A 29 -6.54 1.20 -1.56
C LEU A 29 -7.73 1.64 -0.67
N HIS A 30 -8.44 0.70 -0.05
CA HIS A 30 -9.57 1.02 0.82
C HIS A 30 -9.78 -0.05 1.90
N GLY A 31 -10.42 0.35 3.00
CA GLY A 31 -10.76 -0.53 4.11
C GLY A 31 -9.55 -0.84 4.99
N SER A 32 -9.73 -1.77 5.91
CA SER A 32 -8.60 -2.30 6.67
C SER A 32 -7.69 -3.12 5.77
N ILE A 33 -6.40 -2.83 5.84
CA ILE A 33 -5.36 -3.78 5.48
C ILE A 33 -4.85 -4.31 6.81
N ASP A 34 -4.78 -5.63 6.98
CA ASP A 34 -4.22 -6.26 8.17
C ASP A 34 -2.71 -6.08 8.16
N THR A 35 -2.24 -4.85 8.31
CA THR A 35 -0.85 -4.45 8.26
C THR A 35 -0.60 -3.39 9.31
N TYR A 36 0.54 -3.52 9.99
CA TYR A 36 0.94 -2.66 11.09
C TYR A 36 2.24 -1.95 10.74
N ARG A 37 2.35 -0.68 11.13
CA ARG A 37 3.57 0.11 11.04
C ARG A 37 4.37 -0.03 12.32
N TYR A 38 5.68 -0.26 12.18
CA TYR A 38 6.63 -0.36 13.28
C TYR A 38 7.79 0.60 13.06
N SER A 39 8.10 1.42 14.06
CA SER A 39 9.25 2.30 14.04
C SER A 39 10.56 1.52 14.11
N VAL A 40 11.49 1.85 13.22
CA VAL A 40 12.87 1.36 13.25
C VAL A 40 13.67 2.23 14.21
N ALA A 41 14.36 1.58 15.14
CA ALA A 41 15.19 2.25 16.12
C ALA A 41 16.56 1.57 16.25
N ILE A 42 17.52 2.34 16.77
CA ILE A 42 18.83 1.87 17.19
C ILE A 42 18.75 1.60 18.68
N GLU A 43 18.87 0.33 19.07
CA GLU A 43 18.90 -0.13 20.46
C GLU A 43 20.36 -0.25 20.95
N LYS A 44 20.71 0.46 22.02
CA LYS A 44 22.02 0.38 22.69
C LYS A 44 21.80 0.22 24.20
N GLY A 45 21.75 -1.02 24.66
CA GLY A 45 21.37 -1.32 26.05
C GLY A 45 19.94 -0.85 26.31
N SER A 46 19.73 -0.06 27.38
CA SER A 46 18.41 0.48 27.73
C SER A 46 17.99 1.72 26.93
N ILE A 47 18.86 2.24 26.06
CA ILE A 47 18.56 3.43 25.26
C ILE A 47 18.08 3.00 23.88
N VAL A 48 16.92 3.51 23.46
CA VAL A 48 16.35 3.22 22.14
C VAL A 48 16.08 4.53 21.40
N ASN A 49 16.78 4.75 20.29
CA ASN A 49 16.70 5.99 19.51
C ASN A 49 15.99 5.74 18.17
N PRO A 50 14.88 6.43 17.87
CA PRO A 50 14.19 6.27 16.59
C PRO A 50 15.05 6.78 15.44
N THR A 51 15.02 6.05 14.32
CA THR A 51 15.69 6.44 13.07
C THR A 51 14.82 7.33 12.19
N GLY A 52 13.50 7.30 12.40
CA GLY A 52 12.51 7.91 11.51
C GLY A 52 12.05 6.97 10.38
N GLU A 53 12.65 5.79 10.25
CA GLU A 53 12.23 4.76 9.30
C GLU A 53 11.13 3.87 9.89
N TYR A 54 10.35 3.24 9.02
CA TYR A 54 9.24 2.37 9.40
C TYR A 54 9.21 1.08 8.59
N LEU A 55 8.82 -0.01 9.24
CA LEU A 55 8.50 -1.28 8.63
C LEU A 55 6.99 -1.49 8.62
N TYR A 56 6.48 -2.16 7.59
CA TYR A 56 5.07 -2.49 7.47
C TYR A 56 4.92 -3.98 7.22
N PHE A 57 4.20 -4.70 8.08
CA PHE A 57 3.96 -6.14 7.89
C PHE A 57 2.63 -6.62 8.48
N LYS A 58 2.21 -7.79 8.02
CA LYS A 58 1.04 -8.49 8.55
C LYS A 58 1.45 -9.36 9.74
N THR A 59 0.68 -9.29 10.81
CA THR A 59 0.82 -10.14 11.99
C THR A 59 -0.23 -11.25 11.91
N LEU A 60 0.12 -12.48 12.25
CA LEU A 60 -0.81 -13.61 12.27
C LEU A 60 -1.60 -13.68 13.58
N ASP A 61 -0.99 -13.22 14.68
CA ASP A 61 -1.61 -13.23 16.01
C ASP A 61 -1.23 -12.01 16.86
N TYR A 62 -1.69 -12.03 18.12
CA TYR A 62 -1.45 -10.96 19.08
C TYR A 62 0.01 -10.92 19.54
N ASP A 63 0.69 -12.06 19.66
CA ASP A 63 2.05 -12.13 20.19
C ASP A 63 3.06 -11.63 19.16
N GLU A 64 2.91 -12.03 17.89
CA GLU A 64 3.68 -11.49 16.76
C GLU A 64 3.52 -9.98 16.61
N LYS A 65 2.32 -9.48 16.94
CA LYS A 65 2.05 -8.05 16.94
C LYS A 65 2.79 -7.33 18.06
N GLN A 66 2.76 -7.85 19.29
CA GLN A 66 3.27 -7.13 20.46
C GLN A 66 4.77 -7.31 20.70
N MET A 67 5.35 -8.42 20.24
CA MET A 67 6.73 -8.79 20.56
C MET A 67 7.60 -9.13 19.33
N PRO A 68 7.55 -8.36 18.22
CA PRO A 68 8.47 -8.60 17.12
C PRO A 68 9.90 -8.27 17.53
N ILE A 69 10.85 -9.03 16.99
CA ILE A 69 12.29 -8.79 17.14
C ILE A 69 12.87 -8.56 15.75
N ARG A 70 13.66 -7.50 15.58
CA ARG A 70 14.36 -7.19 14.32
C ARG A 70 15.78 -7.72 14.37
N TYR A 71 16.16 -8.41 13.31
CA TYR A 71 17.52 -8.91 13.10
C TYR A 71 18.22 -8.16 11.95
N ASP A 72 19.53 -8.04 12.05
CA ASP A 72 20.37 -7.64 10.93
C ASP A 72 20.39 -8.78 9.89
N PRO A 73 20.08 -8.51 8.61
CA PRO A 73 20.02 -9.55 7.59
C PRO A 73 21.39 -10.08 7.16
N GLU A 74 22.47 -9.33 7.35
CA GLU A 74 23.83 -9.73 6.99
C GLU A 74 24.51 -10.51 8.11
N THR A 75 24.36 -10.05 9.36
CA THR A 75 25.05 -10.66 10.52
C THR A 75 24.16 -11.63 11.30
N GLY A 76 22.85 -11.55 11.18
CA GLY A 76 21.89 -12.32 11.98
C GLY A 76 21.78 -11.85 13.43
N GLU A 77 22.42 -10.73 13.80
CA GLU A 77 22.38 -10.19 15.16
C GLU A 77 21.05 -9.49 15.46
N VAL A 78 20.63 -9.50 16.72
CA VAL A 78 19.43 -8.75 17.14
C VAL A 78 19.77 -7.26 17.18
N VAL A 79 19.05 -6.46 16.41
CA VAL A 79 19.24 -5.00 16.31
C VAL A 79 18.14 -4.19 16.99
N GLN A 80 16.99 -4.81 17.28
CA GLN A 80 15.90 -4.17 18.01
C GLN A 80 14.95 -5.21 18.61
N ARG A 81 14.60 -5.06 19.88
CA ARG A 81 13.60 -5.86 20.62
C ARG A 81 12.41 -5.03 21.03
N PHE A 82 12.61 -3.74 21.27
CA PHE A 82 11.57 -2.86 21.78
C PHE A 82 10.87 -2.07 20.66
N HIS A 83 9.53 -2.09 20.68
CA HIS A 83 8.65 -1.38 19.74
C HIS A 83 7.55 -0.66 20.53
N TRP A 84 7.49 0.67 20.46
CA TRP A 84 6.52 1.48 21.24
C TRP A 84 5.40 2.11 20.42
N ASP A 85 5.58 2.24 19.11
CA ASP A 85 4.62 2.89 18.20
C ASP A 85 4.15 1.89 17.13
N ILE A 86 3.34 0.91 17.57
CA ILE A 86 2.75 -0.10 16.70
C ILE A 86 1.40 0.42 16.20
N ASP A 87 1.39 0.94 14.99
CA ASP A 87 0.24 1.66 14.43
C ASP A 87 -0.49 0.81 13.37
N PRO A 88 -1.72 0.34 13.62
CA PRO A 88 -2.49 -0.38 12.62
C PRO A 88 -2.83 0.52 11.43
N GLN A 89 -2.52 0.06 10.23
CA GLN A 89 -2.70 0.85 9.01
C GLN A 89 -4.10 0.63 8.43
N PHE A 90 -5.03 1.56 8.70
CA PHE A 90 -6.41 1.48 8.20
C PHE A 90 -6.80 2.72 7.37
N ILE A 91 -7.20 2.53 6.11
CA ILE A 91 -7.83 3.60 5.31
C ILE A 91 -9.34 3.55 5.57
N THR A 92 -9.82 4.41 6.46
CA THR A 92 -11.24 4.55 6.77
C THR A 92 -11.70 6.01 6.84
N GLY A 93 -12.99 6.23 6.62
CA GLY A 93 -13.65 7.51 6.89
C GLY A 93 -13.18 8.69 6.03
N THR A 94 -13.04 9.85 6.66
CA THR A 94 -12.75 11.15 6.04
C THR A 94 -11.25 11.44 5.86
N ARG A 95 -10.36 10.67 6.53
CA ARG A 95 -8.91 10.90 6.54
C ARG A 95 -8.15 10.17 5.42
N LYS A 96 -8.85 9.55 4.46
CA LYS A 96 -8.21 8.71 3.42
C LYS A 96 -7.17 9.46 2.60
N GLU A 97 -7.48 10.71 2.21
CA GLU A 97 -6.56 11.53 1.43
C GLU A 97 -5.29 11.87 2.22
N GLU A 98 -5.42 12.16 3.51
CA GLU A 98 -4.28 12.40 4.40
C GLU A 98 -3.39 11.14 4.50
N ILE A 99 -3.99 9.99 4.77
CA ILE A 99 -3.25 8.72 4.91
C ILE A 99 -2.54 8.32 3.61
N ILE A 100 -3.19 8.51 2.46
CA ILE A 100 -2.61 8.20 1.14
C ILE A 100 -1.45 9.13 0.79
N THR A 101 -1.44 10.37 1.29
CA THR A 101 -0.41 11.37 0.96
C THR A 101 0.80 11.32 1.90
N GLN A 102 0.65 10.73 3.09
CA GLN A 102 1.76 10.55 4.04
C GLN A 102 2.81 9.58 3.50
N PRO A 103 4.12 9.85 3.71
CA PRO A 103 5.18 8.90 3.37
C PRO A 103 4.92 7.53 3.99
N GLY A 104 5.09 6.46 3.19
CA GLY A 104 4.92 5.09 3.66
C GLY A 104 4.18 4.20 2.68
N MET A 105 3.67 3.08 3.20
CA MET A 105 3.04 2.02 2.41
C MET A 105 1.90 2.52 1.51
N TYR A 106 0.96 3.30 2.05
CA TYR A 106 -0.22 3.73 1.28
C TYR A 106 0.11 4.67 0.14
N LYS A 107 1.05 5.59 0.35
CA LYS A 107 1.57 6.44 -0.73
C LYS A 107 2.22 5.63 -1.83
N ILE A 108 3.08 4.66 -1.48
CA ILE A 108 3.73 3.79 -2.47
C ILE A 108 2.69 2.98 -3.25
N LEU A 109 1.68 2.41 -2.57
CA LEU A 109 0.59 1.66 -3.23
C LEU A 109 -0.23 2.56 -4.16
N PHE A 110 -0.50 3.80 -3.75
CA PHE A 110 -1.29 4.75 -4.52
C PHE A 110 -0.53 5.24 -5.75
N GLU A 111 0.75 5.61 -5.59
CA GLU A 111 1.62 6.03 -6.70
C GLU A 111 1.82 4.90 -7.72
N GLU A 112 2.01 3.66 -7.27
CA GLU A 112 2.11 2.52 -8.18
C GLU A 112 0.78 2.23 -8.89
N CYS A 113 -0.35 2.36 -8.20
CA CYS A 113 -1.68 2.26 -8.81
C CYS A 113 -1.84 3.31 -9.93
N GLU A 114 -1.54 4.57 -9.64
CA GLU A 114 -1.60 5.67 -10.60
C GLU A 114 -0.69 5.41 -11.80
N LYS A 115 0.55 4.98 -11.57
CA LYS A 115 1.50 4.64 -12.63
C LYS A 115 1.00 3.50 -13.53
N ARG A 116 0.41 2.46 -12.95
CA ARG A 116 -0.09 1.29 -13.70
C ARG A 116 -1.31 1.61 -14.52
N ILE A 117 -2.31 2.26 -13.92
CA ILE A 117 -3.52 2.61 -14.65
C ILE A 117 -3.23 3.61 -15.77
N MET A 118 -2.32 4.58 -15.56
CA MET A 118 -1.84 5.48 -16.63
C MET A 118 -1.22 4.73 -17.82
N ASN A 119 -0.63 3.56 -17.59
CA ASN A 119 0.05 2.76 -18.60
C ASN A 119 -0.75 1.56 -19.13
N CYS A 120 -1.97 1.34 -18.64
CA CYS A 120 -2.76 0.18 -19.04
C CYS A 120 -3.36 0.35 -20.44
N LYS A 121 -3.67 -0.78 -21.09
CA LYS A 121 -4.41 -0.80 -22.37
C LYS A 121 -5.93 -0.80 -22.16
N ALA A 122 -6.39 -1.35 -21.03
CA ALA A 122 -7.79 -1.46 -20.70
C ALA A 122 -8.01 -1.25 -19.20
N ILE A 123 -9.11 -0.58 -18.85
CA ILE A 123 -9.61 -0.46 -17.48
C ILE A 123 -10.90 -1.26 -17.35
N LEU A 124 -10.96 -2.14 -16.36
CA LEU A 124 -12.17 -2.86 -15.97
C LEU A 124 -12.59 -2.37 -14.58
N ILE A 125 -13.78 -1.77 -14.49
CA ILE A 125 -14.36 -1.22 -13.27
C ILE A 125 -15.55 -2.11 -12.90
N ILE A 126 -15.52 -2.74 -11.72
CA ILE A 126 -16.56 -3.68 -11.29
C ILE A 126 -17.14 -3.20 -9.95
N GLY A 127 -18.46 -3.01 -9.88
CA GLY A 127 -19.18 -2.72 -8.62
C GLY A 127 -18.77 -1.43 -7.91
N TYR A 128 -17.99 -0.56 -8.56
CA TYR A 128 -17.46 0.64 -7.94
C TYR A 128 -18.49 1.77 -7.93
N SER A 129 -18.75 2.35 -6.75
CA SER A 129 -19.79 3.35 -6.55
C SER A 129 -19.39 4.77 -6.95
N PHE A 130 -18.12 5.00 -7.34
CA PHE A 130 -17.55 6.33 -7.60
C PHE A 130 -17.57 7.28 -6.39
N GLY A 131 -17.61 6.75 -5.17
CA GLY A 131 -17.60 7.54 -3.94
C GLY A 131 -16.23 8.10 -3.54
N ASP A 132 -15.13 7.54 -4.06
CA ASP A 132 -13.78 7.94 -3.70
C ASP A 132 -13.20 8.92 -4.74
N LYS A 133 -13.10 10.20 -4.33
CA LYS A 133 -12.66 11.31 -5.18
C LYS A 133 -11.30 11.05 -5.84
N HIS A 134 -10.30 10.62 -5.05
CA HIS A 134 -8.95 10.34 -5.53
C HIS A 134 -8.90 9.21 -6.59
N VAL A 135 -9.73 8.16 -6.45
CA VAL A 135 -9.83 7.09 -7.46
C VAL A 135 -10.44 7.66 -8.74
N ASN A 136 -11.50 8.46 -8.62
CA ASN A 136 -12.15 9.10 -9.77
C ASN A 136 -11.18 10.02 -10.53
N GLU A 137 -10.36 10.78 -9.80
CA GLU A 137 -9.32 11.65 -10.36
C GLU A 137 -8.28 10.86 -11.16
N ILE A 138 -7.80 9.73 -10.63
CA ILE A 138 -6.85 8.87 -11.35
C ILE A 138 -7.49 8.29 -12.62
N ILE A 139 -8.73 7.79 -12.54
CA ILE A 139 -9.45 7.26 -13.71
C ILE A 139 -9.61 8.36 -14.76
N GLN A 140 -10.08 9.54 -14.38
CA GLN A 140 -10.24 10.68 -15.27
C GLN A 140 -8.92 11.13 -15.90
N LYS A 141 -7.85 11.23 -15.10
CA LYS A 141 -6.50 11.56 -15.55
C LYS A 141 -6.02 10.55 -16.58
N THR A 142 -6.27 9.26 -16.34
CA THR A 142 -5.93 8.19 -17.27
C THR A 142 -6.69 8.30 -18.58
N ILE A 143 -8.00 8.55 -18.52
CA ILE A 143 -8.85 8.74 -19.71
C ILE A 143 -8.35 9.91 -20.56
N ASN A 144 -7.98 11.02 -19.92
CA ASN A 144 -7.59 12.22 -20.64
C ASN A 144 -6.15 12.13 -21.20
N ASN A 145 -5.24 11.51 -20.45
CA ASN A 145 -3.80 11.67 -20.67
C ASN A 145 -3.10 10.38 -21.11
N SER A 146 -3.69 9.19 -20.91
CA SER A 146 -3.05 7.95 -21.35
C SER A 146 -3.02 7.85 -22.87
N LYS A 147 -1.84 7.55 -23.42
CA LYS A 147 -1.67 7.22 -24.84
C LYS A 147 -1.93 5.75 -25.15
N LYS A 148 -1.99 4.90 -24.12
CA LYS A 148 -2.10 3.44 -24.24
C LYS A 148 -3.51 2.92 -24.01
N LEU A 149 -4.33 3.68 -23.28
CA LEU A 149 -5.70 3.28 -22.97
C LEU A 149 -6.54 3.21 -24.25
N THR A 150 -7.11 2.03 -24.51
CA THR A 150 -7.96 1.77 -25.69
C THR A 150 -9.37 1.32 -25.31
N LYS A 151 -9.57 0.84 -24.07
CA LYS A 151 -10.84 0.25 -23.65
C LYS A 151 -11.15 0.55 -22.19
N ILE A 152 -12.41 0.86 -21.92
CA ILE A 152 -12.94 0.98 -20.56
C ILE A 152 -14.20 0.14 -20.50
N ILE A 153 -14.30 -0.72 -19.49
CA ILE A 153 -15.45 -1.59 -19.24
C ILE A 153 -15.93 -1.28 -17.84
N ASN A 154 -17.15 -0.74 -17.73
CA ASN A 154 -17.81 -0.52 -16.43
C ASN A 154 -18.91 -1.55 -16.24
N ILE A 155 -18.74 -2.42 -15.26
CA ILE A 155 -19.70 -3.44 -14.83
C ILE A 155 -20.28 -2.98 -13.50
N ASN A 156 -21.28 -2.10 -13.56
CA ASN A 156 -22.02 -1.67 -12.39
C ASN A 156 -23.50 -1.47 -12.78
N PRO A 157 -24.44 -2.28 -12.24
CA PRO A 157 -25.86 -2.20 -12.57
C PRO A 157 -26.52 -0.93 -12.02
N SER A 158 -25.96 -0.34 -10.96
CA SER A 158 -26.58 0.78 -10.24
C SER A 158 -26.01 2.14 -10.63
N LYS A 159 -24.82 2.19 -11.25
CA LYS A 159 -24.16 3.44 -11.65
C LYS A 159 -23.43 3.31 -12.98
N ALA A 160 -23.79 4.17 -13.93
CA ALA A 160 -23.01 4.38 -15.13
C ALA A 160 -21.65 5.05 -14.81
N LEU A 161 -20.70 4.95 -15.73
CA LEU A 161 -19.41 5.63 -15.63
C LEU A 161 -19.66 7.15 -15.69
N PRO A 162 -19.40 7.93 -14.62
CA PRO A 162 -19.77 9.34 -14.54
C PRO A 162 -18.73 10.25 -15.21
N ILE A 163 -17.94 9.74 -16.15
CA ILE A 163 -16.78 10.42 -16.71
C ILE A 163 -17.03 10.76 -18.19
N GLU A 164 -16.91 12.03 -18.53
CA GLU A 164 -16.91 12.48 -19.92
C GLU A 164 -15.66 12.00 -20.65
N ILE A 165 -15.86 11.16 -21.66
CA ILE A 165 -14.80 10.77 -22.58
C ILE A 165 -14.66 11.89 -23.61
N LYS A 166 -13.69 12.78 -23.42
CA LYS A 166 -13.30 13.73 -24.47
C LYS A 166 -12.68 12.93 -25.62
N LYS A 167 -13.46 12.68 -26.68
CA LYS A 167 -12.93 12.10 -27.92
C LYS A 167 -11.76 12.96 -28.38
N LYS A 168 -10.55 12.39 -28.44
CA LYS A 168 -9.51 12.93 -29.32
C LYS A 168 -10.01 12.77 -30.74
N ILE A 169 -10.48 13.87 -31.32
CA ILE A 169 -10.66 13.97 -32.77
C ILE A 169 -9.24 13.91 -33.33
N SER A 170 -8.86 12.74 -33.82
CA SER A 170 -7.68 12.59 -34.66
C SER A 170 -8.13 13.09 -36.03
N ASN A 171 -7.67 14.27 -36.45
CA ASN A 171 -7.71 14.69 -37.85
C ASN A 171 -6.68 13.90 -38.64
#